data_AF-A0A820PV07-F1
#
_entry.id   AF-A0A820PV07-F1
#
_cell.length_a   1.000
_cell.length_b   1.000
_cell.length_c   1.000
_cell.angle_alpha   90.00
_cell.angle_beta   90.00
_cell.angle_gamma   90.00
#
_symmetry.space_group_name_H-M   'P 1'
#
loop_
_entity.id
_entity.type
_entity.pdbx_description
1 polymer ?
#
loop_
_entity_poly.entity_id
_entity_poly.type
_entity_poly.pdbx_seq_one_letter_code
_entity_poly.pdbx_strand_id
1 'polypeptide(L)'
;EQQEQRLAAEIVAGMIRGSKYWTLDMLDEFWHTLTLFLNEVCVNLSPDLFIYWGLCFQHSMENQDPRRVFQTINFIRRLIDNQPIINTFNEAFRWYLVQSLAVFSMA
;
A
#
# COMPACT_ATOMS: atom_id res chain seq x y z
N GLU A 1 2.74 15.19 13.34
CA GLU A 1 1.74 14.18 12.92
C GLU A 1 1.49 14.14 11.40
N GLN A 2 0.80 15.11 10.78
CA GLN A 2 0.49 15.01 9.33
C GLN A 2 1.73 14.95 8.42
N GLN A 3 2.73 15.79 8.69
CA GLN A 3 3.99 15.79 7.94
C GLN A 3 4.83 14.52 8.18
N GLU A 4 4.75 13.93 9.37
CA GLU A 4 5.44 12.69 9.72
C GLU A 4 4.83 11.50 8.98
N GLN A 5 3.50 11.46 8.89
CA GLN A 5 2.77 10.44 8.13
C GLN A 5 3.03 10.54 6.63
N ARG A 6 3.10 11.77 6.10
CA ARG A 6 3.51 12.00 4.71
C ARG A 6 4.93 11.51 4.46
N LEU A 7 5.88 11.87 5.32
CA LEU A 7 7.28 11.43 5.21
C LEU A 7 7.37 9.90 5.27
N ALA A 8 6.66 9.28 6.22
CA ALA A 8 6.62 7.82 6.35
C ALA A 8 6.06 7.16 5.08
N ALA A 9 4.97 7.69 4.52
CA ALA A 9 4.38 7.20 3.28
C ALA A 9 5.35 7.34 2.09
N GLU A 10 6.08 8.45 1.97
CA GLU A 10 7.09 8.65 0.92
C GLU A 10 8.28 7.68 1.07
N ILE A 11 8.76 7.44 2.30
CA ILE A 11 9.81 6.46 2.59
C ILE A 11 9.36 5.04 2.23
N VAL A 12 8.14 4.65 2.61
CA VAL A 12 7.56 3.34 2.27
C VAL A 12 7.42 3.16 0.76
N ALA A 13 6.92 4.17 0.03
CA ALA A 13 6.84 4.12 -1.42
C ALA A 13 8.23 3.93 -2.07
N GLY A 14 9.24 4.62 -1.55
CA GLY A 14 10.64 4.48 -1.97
C GLY A 14 11.20 3.08 -1.71
N MET A 15 10.94 2.51 -0.53
CA MET A 15 11.36 1.15 -0.17
C MET A 15 10.72 0.09 -1.08
N ILE A 16 9.40 0.18 -1.32
CA ILE A 16 8.69 -0.75 -2.21
C ILE A 16 9.23 -0.67 -3.64
N ARG A 17 9.54 0.53 -4.15
CA ARG A 17 10.18 0.68 -5.47
C ARG A 17 11.62 0.16 -5.49
N GLY A 18 12.35 0.34 -4.39
CA GLY A 18 13.74 -0.09 -4.23
C GLY A 18 13.89 -1.61 -4.11
N SER A 19 12.88 -2.30 -3.57
CA SER A 19 12.91 -3.75 -3.36
C SER A 19 12.86 -4.56 -4.66
N LYS A 20 12.71 -3.93 -5.83
CA LYS A 20 12.73 -4.61 -7.14
C LYS A 20 14.05 -5.32 -7.47
N TYR A 21 15.14 -4.99 -6.78
CA TYR A 21 16.45 -5.60 -6.99
C TYR A 21 16.80 -6.66 -5.93
N TRP A 22 15.90 -6.92 -4.99
CA TRP A 22 16.17 -7.85 -3.90
C TRP A 22 15.90 -9.29 -4.34
N THR A 23 16.55 -10.24 -3.65
CA THR A 23 16.22 -11.67 -3.80
C THR A 23 14.82 -11.93 -3.25
N LEU A 24 14.20 -13.06 -3.66
CA LEU A 24 12.87 -13.42 -3.20
C LEU A 24 12.81 -13.56 -1.67
N ASP A 25 13.82 -14.16 -1.05
CA ASP A 25 13.86 -14.33 0.41
C ASP A 25 13.86 -12.99 1.16
N MET A 26 14.67 -12.03 0.70
CA MET A 26 14.71 -10.67 1.27
C MET A 26 13.40 -9.93 1.04
N LEU A 27 12.78 -10.14 -0.14
CA LEU A 27 11.51 -9.53 -0.48
C LEU A 27 10.40 -10.06 0.44
N ASP A 28 10.35 -11.37 0.69
CA ASP A 28 9.35 -11.99 1.55
C ASP A 28 9.49 -11.55 3.02
N GLU A 29 10.72 -11.47 3.55
CA GLU A 29 10.97 -10.95 4.91
C GLU A 29 10.56 -9.47 5.05
N PHE A 30 10.87 -8.66 4.04
CA PHE A 30 10.47 -7.27 3.98
C PHE A 30 8.95 -7.11 3.95
N TRP A 31 8.27 -7.83 3.07
CA TRP A 31 6.82 -7.76 2.96
C TRP A 31 6.11 -8.34 4.18
N HIS A 32 6.68 -9.32 4.87
CA HIS A 32 6.14 -9.80 6.14
C HIS A 32 6.09 -8.68 7.18
N THR A 33 7.21 -7.98 7.37
CA THR A 33 7.31 -6.86 8.32
C THR A 33 6.45 -5.67 7.89
N LEU A 34 6.51 -5.33 6.61
CA LEU A 34 5.74 -4.21 6.05
C LEU A 34 4.23 -4.45 6.13
N THR A 35 3.77 -5.68 5.94
CA THR A 35 2.35 -6.03 6.03
C THR A 35 1.80 -5.78 7.44
N LEU A 36 2.55 -6.14 8.49
CA LEU A 36 2.15 -5.90 9.88
C LEU A 36 2.01 -4.39 10.14
N PHE A 37 3.03 -3.62 9.74
CA PHE A 37 3.02 -2.17 9.88
C PHE A 37 1.86 -1.50 9.12
N LEU A 38 1.67 -1.85 7.83
CA LEU A 38 0.61 -1.28 7.02
C LEU A 38 -0.79 -1.65 7.52
N ASN A 39 -0.98 -2.82 8.12
CA ASN A 39 -2.26 -3.18 8.73
C ASN A 39 -2.59 -2.27 9.91
N GLU A 40 -1.63 -1.99 10.80
CA GLU A 40 -1.84 -1.06 11.91
C GLU A 40 -2.14 0.36 11.41
N VAL A 41 -1.42 0.81 10.39
CA VAL A 41 -1.66 2.11 9.75
C VAL A 41 -3.08 2.18 9.17
N CYS A 42 -3.53 1.15 8.45
CA CYS A 42 -4.87 1.14 7.85
C CYS A 42 -6.00 1.11 8.89
N VAL A 43 -5.78 0.49 10.06
CA VAL A 43 -6.78 0.44 11.14
C VAL A 43 -6.89 1.79 11.85
N ASN A 44 -5.77 2.46 12.08
CA ASN A 44 -5.69 3.73 12.83
C ASN A 44 -5.72 4.98 11.94
N LEU A 45 -6.06 4.81 10.66
CA LEU A 45 -5.97 5.88 9.66
C LEU A 45 -7.03 6.96 9.89
N SER A 46 -6.59 8.20 10.08
CA SER A 46 -7.51 9.35 10.12
C SER A 46 -7.97 9.75 8.70
N PRO A 47 -9.21 10.25 8.54
CA PRO A 47 -9.75 10.72 7.26
C PRO A 47 -8.96 11.84 6.56
N ASP A 48 -8.10 12.55 7.26
CA ASP A 48 -7.27 13.61 6.64
C ASP A 48 -5.97 13.06 6.05
N LEU A 49 -5.59 11.82 6.41
CA LEU A 49 -4.28 11.23 6.12
C LEU A 49 -4.32 10.16 5.03
N PHE A 50 -5.51 9.67 4.65
CA PHE A 50 -5.64 8.57 3.69
C PHE A 50 -5.05 8.88 2.31
N ILE A 51 -5.08 10.16 1.92
CA ILE A 51 -4.57 10.58 0.61
C ILE A 51 -3.06 10.33 0.49
N TYR A 52 -2.30 10.53 1.57
CA TYR A 52 -0.85 10.29 1.55
C TYR A 52 -0.52 8.81 1.36
N TRP A 53 -1.26 7.94 2.04
CA TRP A 53 -1.09 6.49 1.91
C TRP A 53 -1.58 5.96 0.56
N GLY A 54 -2.69 6.48 0.03
CA GLY A 54 -3.14 6.14 -1.32
C GLY A 54 -2.16 6.57 -2.41
N LEU A 55 -1.60 7.79 -2.30
CA LEU A 55 -0.54 8.26 -3.17
C LEU A 55 0.73 7.42 -3.03
N CYS A 56 1.08 6.96 -1.83
CA CYS A 56 2.20 6.04 -1.61
C CYS A 56 2.03 4.76 -2.44
N PHE A 57 0.86 4.12 -2.40
CA PHE A 57 0.60 2.93 -3.21
C PHE A 57 0.62 3.24 -4.72
N GLN A 58 -0.05 4.32 -5.14
CA GLN A 58 -0.07 4.74 -6.55
C GLN A 58 1.35 4.99 -7.08
N HIS A 59 2.15 5.77 -6.35
CA HIS A 59 3.55 6.00 -6.70
C HIS A 59 4.32 4.69 -6.66
N SER A 60 4.16 3.82 -5.66
CA SER A 60 4.91 2.56 -5.63
C SER A 60 4.73 1.69 -6.87
N MET A 61 3.59 1.80 -7.56
CA MET A 61 3.20 0.99 -8.71
C MET A 61 3.36 1.67 -10.07
N GLU A 62 3.43 2.99 -10.10
CA GLU A 62 3.59 3.78 -11.32
C GLU A 62 4.86 3.38 -12.11
N ASN A 63 4.70 3.15 -13.43
CA ASN A 63 5.73 2.72 -14.38
C ASN A 63 6.44 1.40 -14.02
N GLN A 64 5.81 0.51 -13.23
CA GLN A 64 6.33 -0.83 -12.93
C GLN A 64 5.65 -1.92 -13.76
N ASP A 65 6.26 -3.08 -13.92
CA ASP A 65 5.58 -4.26 -14.49
C ASP A 65 4.65 -4.87 -13.42
N PRO A 66 3.37 -5.19 -13.73
CA PRO A 66 2.43 -5.76 -12.76
C PRO A 66 2.96 -7.04 -12.09
N ARG A 67 3.82 -7.80 -12.75
CA ARG A 67 4.46 -9.00 -12.19
C ARG A 67 5.43 -8.67 -11.06
N ARG A 68 6.09 -7.50 -11.12
CA ARG A 68 7.06 -7.05 -10.12
C ARG A 68 6.40 -6.40 -8.90
N VAL A 69 5.20 -5.86 -9.07
CA VAL A 69 4.38 -5.30 -7.98
C VAL A 69 3.37 -6.31 -7.43
N PHE A 70 3.55 -7.60 -7.75
CA PHE A 70 2.66 -8.68 -7.33
C PHE A 70 2.46 -8.73 -5.81
N GLN A 71 3.50 -8.44 -5.02
CA GLN A 71 3.39 -8.40 -3.56
C GLN A 71 2.48 -7.27 -3.07
N THR A 72 2.58 -6.07 -3.66
CA THR A 72 1.68 -4.94 -3.36
C THR A 72 0.24 -5.27 -3.72
N ILE A 73 0.00 -5.89 -4.88
CA ILE A 73 -1.34 -6.32 -5.32
C ILE A 73 -1.90 -7.36 -4.36
N ASN A 74 -1.10 -8.35 -3.98
CA ASN A 74 -1.51 -9.38 -3.01
C ASN A 74 -1.83 -8.80 -1.65
N PHE A 75 -1.06 -7.80 -1.20
CA PHE A 75 -1.33 -7.10 0.05
C PHE A 75 -2.71 -6.42 0.00
N ILE A 76 -2.99 -5.63 -1.06
CA ILE A 76 -4.29 -4.96 -1.23
C ILE A 76 -5.43 -5.98 -1.30
N ARG A 77 -5.25 -7.09 -2.04
CA ARG A 77 -6.23 -8.18 -2.11
C ARG A 77 -6.53 -8.78 -0.73
N ARG A 78 -5.49 -9.11 0.04
CA ARG A 78 -5.63 -9.65 1.41
C ARG A 78 -6.31 -8.66 2.34
N LEU A 79 -6.08 -7.37 2.16
CA LEU A 79 -6.70 -6.31 2.96
C LEU A 79 -8.21 -6.23 2.71
N ILE A 80 -8.65 -6.47 1.48
CA ILE A 80 -10.07 -6.57 1.12
C ILE A 80 -10.70 -7.84 1.70
N ASP A 81 -10.03 -8.99 1.51
CA ASP A 81 -10.59 -10.30 1.85
C ASP A 81 -10.69 -10.55 3.37
N ASN A 82 -9.69 -10.13 4.15
CA ASN A 82 -9.52 -10.62 5.53
C ASN A 82 -9.94 -9.64 6.63
N GLN A 83 -10.15 -8.36 6.34
CA GLN A 83 -10.38 -7.36 7.39
C GLN A 83 -11.89 -7.10 7.59
N PRO A 84 -12.43 -7.23 8.80
CA PRO A 84 -13.82 -6.87 9.07
C PRO A 84 -14.05 -5.38 8.77
N ILE A 85 -15.27 -5.05 8.33
CA ILE A 85 -15.65 -3.66 8.08
C ILE A 85 -15.90 -3.02 9.45
N ILE A 86 -14.92 -2.27 9.96
CA ILE A 86 -15.03 -1.59 11.26
C ILE A 86 -15.88 -0.32 11.11
N ASN A 87 -15.68 0.43 10.02
CA ASN A 87 -16.39 1.66 9.71
C ASN A 87 -16.50 1.82 8.17
N THR A 88 -17.45 2.63 7.73
CA THR A 88 -17.68 2.92 6.30
C THR A 88 -16.48 3.60 5.64
N PHE A 89 -15.70 4.34 6.41
CA PHE A 89 -14.48 4.99 5.93
C PHE A 89 -13.41 3.97 5.51
N ASN A 90 -13.13 2.96 6.32
CA ASN A 90 -12.13 1.93 6.00
C ASN A 90 -12.56 1.13 4.76
N GLU A 91 -13.87 0.92 4.57
CA GLU A 91 -14.39 0.31 3.34
C GLU A 91 -14.14 1.21 2.12
N ALA A 92 -14.47 2.50 2.20
CA ALA A 92 -14.22 3.46 1.12
C ALA A 92 -12.72 3.56 0.79
N PHE A 93 -11.85 3.55 1.80
CA PHE A 93 -10.40 3.56 1.62
C PHE A 93 -9.90 2.32 0.88
N ARG A 94 -10.44 1.12 1.15
CA ARG A 94 -10.12 -0.10 0.41
C ARG A 94 -10.45 0.04 -1.07
N TRP A 95 -11.65 0.53 -1.38
CA TRP A 95 -12.07 0.76 -2.76
C TRP A 95 -11.19 1.80 -3.46
N TYR A 96 -10.77 2.84 -2.74
CA TYR A 96 -9.82 3.82 -3.25
C TYR A 96 -8.44 3.20 -3.58
N LEU A 97 -7.94 2.29 -2.73
CA LEU A 97 -6.72 1.52 -3.04
C LEU A 97 -6.90 0.59 -4.25
N VAL A 98 -8.08 0.02 -4.47
CA VAL A 98 -8.36 -0.76 -5.69
C VAL A 98 -8.38 0.13 -6.92
N GLN A 99 -8.96 1.33 -6.82
CA GLN A 99 -8.97 2.28 -7.92
C GLN A 99 -7.54 2.66 -8.36
N SER A 100 -6.61 2.83 -7.42
CA SER A 100 -5.21 3.13 -7.77
C SER A 100 -4.54 2.00 -8.56
N LEU A 101 -4.95 0.74 -8.35
CA LEU A 101 -4.56 -0.40 -9.19
C LEU A 101 -5.12 -0.31 -10.62
N ALA A 102 -6.37 0.16 -10.76
CA ALA A 102 -7.03 0.25 -12.07
C ALA A 102 -6.46 1.36 -12.94
N VAL A 103 -6.07 2.50 -12.34
CA VAL A 103 -5.41 3.61 -13.06
C VAL A 103 -4.10 3.14 -13.70
N PHE A 104 -3.38 2.23 -13.04
CA PHE A 104 -2.17 1.60 -13.58
C PHE A 104 -2.45 0.72 -14.82
N SER A 105 -3.63 0.11 -14.95
CA SER A 105 -3.98 -0.71 -16.13
C SER A 105 -4.28 0.12 -17.39
N MET A 106 -4.54 1.43 -17.25
CA MET A 106 -4.90 2.31 -18.37
C MET A 106 -3.73 3.19 -18.85
N ALA A 107 -2.63 3.26 -18.10
CA ALA A 107 -1.40 3.96 -18.46
C ALA A 107 -0.41 3.02 -19.17
#